data_AF-A0A3N5ZW58-F1
#
_entry.id   AF-A0A3N5ZW58-F1
#
_cell.length_a   1.000
_cell.length_b   1.000
_cell.length_c   1.000
_cell.angle_alpha   90.00
_cell.angle_beta   90.00
_cell.angle_gamma   90.00
#
_symmetry.space_group_name_H-M   'P 1'
#
loop_
_entity.id
_entity.type
_entity.pdbx_description
1 polymer ?
#
loop_
_entity_poly.entity_id
_entity_poly.type
_entity_poly.pdbx_seq_one_letter_code
_entity_poly.pdbx_strand_id
1 'polypeptide(L)'
;MSEGAAVTPRTHMLLVVSIEDRQWLCDVGFGGSTPLGPVPLDGSTVEQGGTRYRVEARDGFEVLQADAGEGWTDQYVFEVSPREPIDFVVANWYTSTHPESRFVKTLTAQLRTTSGCKVLRNLQWTERSAEGRVSREIRREELEGLLAVEFGLCFPPGTRFRAIDGQSRS
;
A
#
# COMPACT_ATOMS: atom_id res chain seq x y z
N MET A 1 -3.71 0.01 22.54
CA MET A 1 -3.17 0.75 21.38
C MET A 1 -1.76 1.15 21.76
N SER A 2 -0.75 1.00 20.89
CA SER A 2 0.57 1.56 21.21
C SER A 2 0.45 3.08 21.32
N GLU A 3 1.08 3.65 22.34
CA GLU A 3 1.18 5.09 22.53
C GLU A 3 1.83 5.70 21.26
N GLY A 4 1.05 6.47 20.48
CA GLY A 4 1.55 7.23 19.33
C GLY A 4 1.01 6.85 17.95
N ALA A 5 0.23 5.77 17.80
CA ALA A 5 -0.41 5.47 16.51
C ALA A 5 -1.63 6.39 16.28
N ALA A 6 -1.56 7.23 15.23
CA ALA A 6 -2.68 8.10 14.86
C ALA A 6 -3.89 7.25 14.41
N VAL A 7 -5.08 7.59 14.92
CA VAL A 7 -6.34 6.98 14.45
C VAL A 7 -6.58 7.43 13.01
N THR A 8 -6.72 6.48 12.09
CA THR A 8 -6.92 6.73 10.66
C THR A 8 -8.27 6.17 10.18
N PRO A 9 -8.87 6.73 9.11
CA PRO A 9 -10.13 6.23 8.58
C PRO A 9 -9.95 4.86 7.92
N ARG A 10 -10.99 4.01 8.01
CA ARG A 10 -11.06 2.69 7.39
C ARG A 10 -11.23 2.83 5.87
N THR A 11 -10.12 3.01 5.17
CA THR A 11 -10.09 3.30 3.73
C THR A 11 -9.34 2.25 2.92
N HIS A 12 -8.78 1.24 3.60
CA HIS A 12 -8.08 0.12 2.98
C HIS A 12 -9.01 -1.10 2.88
N MET A 13 -8.88 -1.84 1.78
CA MET A 13 -9.63 -3.07 1.52
C MET A 13 -8.66 -4.25 1.52
N LEU A 14 -9.05 -5.33 2.19
CA LEU A 14 -8.36 -6.61 2.19
C LEU A 14 -9.40 -7.74 2.18
N LEU A 15 -8.94 -8.96 1.95
CA LEU A 15 -9.76 -10.17 2.05
C LEU A 15 -9.28 -11.04 3.20
N VAL A 16 -10.24 -11.63 3.93
CA VAL A 16 -9.99 -12.77 4.80
C VAL A 16 -10.59 -13.99 4.11
N VAL A 17 -9.76 -14.97 3.78
CA VAL A 17 -10.16 -16.19 3.07
C VAL A 17 -10.09 -17.36 4.05
N SER A 18 -11.19 -18.08 4.20
CA SER A 18 -11.24 -19.33 4.95
C SER A 18 -10.98 -20.52 4.03
N ILE A 19 -9.98 -21.33 4.34
CA ILE A 19 -9.68 -22.59 3.67
C ILE A 19 -9.62 -23.65 4.76
N GLU A 20 -10.51 -24.63 4.71
CA GLU A 20 -10.74 -25.57 5.81
C GLU A 20 -11.01 -24.79 7.12
N ASP A 21 -10.37 -25.17 8.22
CA ASP A 21 -10.52 -24.52 9.53
C ASP A 21 -9.52 -23.38 9.77
N ARG A 22 -8.90 -22.84 8.70
CA ARG A 22 -7.88 -21.79 8.79
C ARG A 22 -8.27 -20.52 8.04
N GLN A 23 -7.96 -19.37 8.63
CA GLN A 23 -8.17 -18.06 8.02
C GLN A 23 -6.86 -17.43 7.56
N TRP A 24 -6.91 -16.78 6.42
CA TRP A 24 -5.77 -16.16 5.76
C TRP A 24 -6.08 -14.72 5.36
N LEU A 25 -5.17 -13.81 5.65
CA LEU A 25 -5.17 -12.45 5.12
C LEU A 25 -4.62 -12.50 3.69
N CYS A 26 -5.42 -12.02 2.75
CA CYS A 26 -5.08 -11.89 1.35
C CYS A 26 -5.23 -10.43 0.95
N ASP A 27 -4.12 -9.79 0.59
CA ASP A 27 -4.10 -8.39 0.20
C ASP A 27 -3.12 -8.21 -0.97
N VAL A 28 -3.60 -7.61 -2.05
CA VAL A 28 -2.84 -7.30 -3.26
C VAL A 28 -2.79 -5.80 -3.56
N GLY A 29 -3.29 -4.95 -2.63
CA GLY A 29 -3.57 -3.54 -2.86
C GLY A 29 -2.94 -2.54 -1.88
N PHE A 30 -2.22 -2.99 -0.85
CA PHE A 30 -1.65 -2.06 0.15
C PHE A 30 -0.52 -1.14 -0.37
N GLY A 31 0.29 -1.62 -1.32
CA GLY A 31 1.40 -0.90 -1.95
C GLY A 31 2.75 -1.59 -1.76
N GLY A 32 3.81 -0.83 -1.44
CA GLY A 32 5.19 -1.32 -1.37
C GLY A 32 5.45 -2.36 -0.28
N SER A 33 4.57 -2.47 0.72
CA SER A 33 4.65 -3.48 1.79
C SER A 33 3.66 -4.64 1.62
N THR A 34 2.89 -4.69 0.53
CA THR A 34 1.91 -5.76 0.25
C THR A 34 2.55 -7.15 0.32
N PRO A 35 2.04 -8.10 1.13
CA PRO A 35 2.53 -9.48 1.14
C PRO A 35 2.50 -10.11 -0.27
N LEU A 36 3.48 -10.95 -0.61
CA LEU A 36 3.50 -11.68 -1.89
C LEU A 36 2.54 -12.87 -1.92
N GLY A 37 2.07 -13.31 -0.75
CA GLY A 37 1.11 -14.39 -0.60
C GLY A 37 0.32 -14.29 0.70
N PRO A 38 -0.60 -15.23 0.95
CA PRO A 38 -1.47 -15.18 2.11
C PRO A 38 -0.69 -15.21 3.45
N VAL A 39 -1.19 -14.49 4.45
CA VAL A 39 -0.63 -14.47 5.81
C VAL A 39 -1.63 -15.13 6.77
N PRO A 40 -1.24 -16.16 7.54
CA PRO A 40 -2.13 -16.79 8.52
C PRO A 40 -2.63 -15.79 9.57
N LEU A 41 -3.90 -15.89 9.97
CA LEU A 41 -4.46 -15.13 11.09
C LEU A 41 -4.12 -15.75 12.46
N ASP A 42 -3.49 -16.92 12.50
CA ASP A 42 -3.16 -17.66 13.73
C ASP A 42 -1.92 -17.13 14.47
N GLY A 43 -1.37 -15.99 14.05
CA GLY A 43 -0.16 -15.38 14.62
C GLY A 43 1.16 -15.96 14.10
N SER A 44 1.12 -17.00 13.27
CA SER A 44 2.32 -17.57 12.67
C SER A 44 3.02 -16.55 11.79
N THR A 45 4.35 -16.56 11.86
CA THR A 45 5.20 -15.75 10.97
C THR A 45 5.44 -16.48 9.66
N VAL A 46 5.29 -15.77 8.54
CA VAL A 46 5.67 -16.23 7.20
C VAL A 46 6.73 -15.31 6.61
N GLU A 47 7.66 -15.86 5.84
CA GLU A 47 8.67 -15.08 5.12
C GLU A 47 8.34 -15.06 3.63
N GLN A 48 8.31 -13.88 3.05
CA GLN A 48 7.92 -13.65 1.66
C GLN A 48 8.79 -12.55 1.06
N GLY A 49 9.61 -12.91 0.07
CA GLY A 49 10.48 -11.96 -0.63
C GLY A 49 11.42 -11.19 0.31
N GLY A 50 12.00 -11.88 1.30
CA GLY A 50 12.92 -11.30 2.29
C GLY A 50 12.24 -10.45 3.37
N THR A 51 10.91 -10.41 3.43
CA THR A 51 10.16 -9.73 4.50
C THR A 51 9.36 -10.75 5.30
N ARG A 52 9.43 -10.65 6.63
CA ARG A 52 8.60 -11.45 7.53
C ARG A 52 7.29 -10.75 7.78
N TYR A 53 6.20 -11.50 7.77
CA TYR A 53 4.85 -11.04 8.04
C TYR A 53 4.20 -11.87 9.13
N ARG A 54 3.37 -11.22 9.95
CA ARG A 54 2.47 -11.88 10.89
C ARG A 54 1.23 -11.03 11.12
N VAL A 55 0.15 -11.67 11.54
CA VAL A 55 -1.02 -10.97 12.07
C VAL A 55 -0.97 -11.05 13.60
N GLU A 56 -0.93 -9.90 14.27
CA GLU A 56 -0.93 -9.82 15.73
C GLU A 56 -2.31 -9.37 16.23
N ALA A 57 -2.92 -10.18 17.10
CA ALA A 57 -4.14 -9.79 17.80
C ALA A 57 -3.81 -8.75 18.88
N ARG A 58 -4.46 -7.58 18.83
CA ARG A 58 -4.23 -6.47 19.75
C ARG A 58 -5.53 -5.72 20.05
N ASP A 59 -5.93 -5.68 21.32
CA ASP A 59 -7.10 -4.93 21.81
C ASP A 59 -8.42 -5.22 21.06
N GLY A 60 -8.64 -6.47 20.65
CA GLY A 60 -9.83 -6.88 19.89
C GLY A 60 -9.76 -6.59 18.38
N PHE A 61 -8.60 -6.16 17.88
CA PHE A 61 -8.31 -5.98 16.47
C PHE A 61 -7.19 -6.91 16.01
N GLU A 62 -7.07 -7.07 14.70
CA GLU A 62 -5.94 -7.71 14.05
C GLU A 62 -5.00 -6.66 13.47
N VAL A 63 -3.69 -6.89 13.57
CA VAL A 63 -2.66 -5.98 13.06
C VAL A 63 -1.74 -6.74 12.12
N LEU A 64 -1.73 -6.38 10.82
CA LEU A 64 -0.67 -6.88 9.95
C LEU A 64 0.63 -6.18 10.32
N GLN A 65 1.66 -6.95 10.64
CA GLN A 65 3.02 -6.46 10.86
C GLN A 65 3.96 -6.97 9.78
N ALA A 66 4.98 -6.16 9.49
CA ALA A 66 6.06 -6.53 8.59
C ALA A 66 7.42 -6.24 9.25
N ASP A 67 8.39 -7.12 9.00
CA ASP A 67 9.78 -6.93 9.39
C ASP A 67 10.69 -7.26 8.20
N ALA A 68 11.36 -6.23 7.68
CA ALA A 68 12.31 -6.31 6.58
C ALA A 68 13.78 -6.29 7.06
N GLY A 69 14.04 -6.68 8.31
CA GLY A 69 15.37 -6.70 8.94
C GLY A 69 15.63 -5.57 9.93
N GLU A 70 14.67 -4.67 10.13
CA GLU A 70 14.75 -3.51 11.03
C GLU A 70 13.83 -3.63 12.26
N GLY A 71 13.14 -4.78 12.40
CA GLY A 71 12.16 -5.02 13.44
C GLY A 71 10.72 -4.90 12.93
N TRP A 72 9.79 -5.34 13.77
CA TRP A 72 8.37 -5.37 13.43
C TRP A 72 7.78 -3.96 13.37
N THR A 73 7.06 -3.69 12.28
CA THR A 73 6.32 -2.44 12.07
C THR A 73 4.86 -2.73 11.73
N ASP A 74 3.96 -2.02 12.39
CA ASP A 74 2.52 -2.10 12.12
C ASP A 74 2.22 -1.50 10.74
N GLN A 75 1.61 -2.29 9.84
CA GLN A 75 1.22 -1.84 8.51
C GLN A 75 -0.18 -1.24 8.53
N TYR A 76 -1.15 -2.00 9.05
CA TYR A 76 -2.52 -1.57 9.24
C TYR A 76 -3.25 -2.45 10.26
N VAL A 77 -4.30 -1.88 10.83
CA VAL A 77 -5.20 -2.52 11.80
C VAL A 77 -6.53 -2.82 11.12
N PHE A 78 -7.12 -3.98 11.37
CA PHE A 78 -8.40 -4.38 10.80
C PHE A 78 -9.24 -5.21 11.78
N GLU A 79 -10.53 -5.33 11.47
CA GLU A 79 -11.46 -6.23 12.15
C GLU A 79 -11.81 -7.37 11.20
N VAL A 80 -11.97 -8.58 11.73
CA VAL A 80 -12.51 -9.72 10.96
C VAL A 80 -14.03 -9.66 10.98
N SER A 81 -14.59 -8.72 10.22
CA SER A 81 -16.03 -8.59 10.01
C SER A 81 -16.35 -8.39 8.53
N PRO A 82 -17.47 -8.95 8.02
CA PRO A 82 -17.91 -8.70 6.66
C PRO A 82 -18.12 -7.21 6.41
N ARG A 83 -17.79 -6.77 5.19
CA ARG A 83 -18.08 -5.43 4.67
C ARG A 83 -18.88 -5.56 3.40
N GLU A 84 -19.83 -4.67 3.21
CA GLU A 84 -20.66 -4.67 2.01
C GLU A 84 -19.98 -3.85 0.91
N PRO A 85 -20.18 -4.17 -0.39
CA PRO A 85 -19.60 -3.41 -1.50
C PRO A 85 -19.82 -1.90 -1.42
N ILE A 86 -20.96 -1.46 -0.85
CA ILE A 86 -21.30 -0.05 -0.70
C ILE A 86 -20.37 0.69 0.29
N ASP A 87 -19.82 0.01 1.30
CA ASP A 87 -18.87 0.60 2.24
C ASP A 87 -17.60 1.05 1.52
N PHE A 88 -17.14 0.24 0.55
CA PHE A 88 -15.98 0.57 -0.27
C PHE A 88 -16.25 1.71 -1.24
N VAL A 89 -17.50 1.91 -1.70
CA VAL A 89 -17.86 3.08 -2.52
C VAL A 89 -17.68 4.37 -1.73
N VAL A 90 -18.12 4.40 -0.47
CA VAL A 90 -17.95 5.57 0.42
C VAL A 90 -16.47 5.84 0.70
N ALA A 91 -15.71 4.80 1.06
CA ALA A 91 -14.28 4.92 1.28
C ALA A 91 -13.53 5.39 0.02
N ASN A 92 -13.87 4.83 -1.15
CA ASN A 92 -13.29 5.21 -2.43
C ASN A 92 -13.64 6.65 -2.82
N TRP A 93 -14.86 7.12 -2.58
CA TRP A 93 -15.22 8.51 -2.83
C TRP A 93 -14.34 9.43 -1.99
N TYR A 94 -14.21 9.18 -0.68
CA TYR A 94 -13.33 9.96 0.18
C TYR A 94 -11.88 9.95 -0.33
N THR A 95 -11.30 8.77 -0.61
CA THR A 95 -9.90 8.68 -1.02
C THR A 95 -9.66 9.29 -2.40
N SER A 96 -10.60 9.22 -3.33
CA SER A 96 -10.42 9.70 -4.71
C SER A 96 -10.80 11.18 -4.93
N THR A 97 -11.68 11.76 -4.10
CA THR A 97 -12.19 13.12 -4.34
C THR A 97 -11.98 14.10 -3.20
N HIS A 98 -11.88 13.64 -1.95
CA HIS A 98 -11.83 14.57 -0.81
C HIS A 98 -10.55 15.42 -0.87
N PRO A 99 -10.63 16.76 -0.72
CA PRO A 99 -9.46 17.64 -0.84
C PRO A 99 -8.31 17.27 0.12
N GLU A 100 -8.64 16.78 1.31
CA GLU A 100 -7.67 16.33 2.32
C GLU A 100 -7.13 14.90 2.12
N SER A 101 -7.63 14.16 1.14
CA SER A 101 -7.11 12.83 0.84
C SER A 101 -5.67 12.91 0.33
N ARG A 102 -4.79 12.05 0.88
CA ARG A 102 -3.42 11.91 0.38
C ARG A 102 -3.39 11.53 -1.11
N PHE A 103 -4.35 10.74 -1.58
CA PHE A 103 -4.39 10.28 -2.96
C PHE A 103 -4.84 11.38 -3.94
N VAL A 104 -5.49 12.43 -3.44
CA VAL A 104 -5.78 13.65 -4.21
C VAL A 104 -4.56 14.58 -4.26
N LYS A 105 -3.78 14.64 -3.18
CA LYS A 105 -2.62 15.52 -3.01
C LYS A 105 -1.30 14.92 -3.51
N THR A 106 -1.24 13.63 -3.80
CA THR A 106 0.01 12.92 -4.09
C THR A 106 -0.19 11.96 -5.25
N LEU A 107 0.68 12.07 -6.26
CA LEU A 107 0.83 11.02 -7.26
C LEU A 107 1.59 9.87 -6.59
N THR A 108 1.02 8.68 -6.57
CA THR A 108 1.71 7.50 -6.03
C THR A 108 1.54 6.32 -6.98
N ALA A 109 2.64 5.61 -7.24
CA ALA A 109 2.66 4.30 -7.89
C ALA A 109 3.56 3.38 -7.09
N GLN A 110 3.10 2.17 -6.80
CA GLN A 110 3.84 1.23 -5.96
C GLN A 110 3.74 -0.16 -6.57
N LEU A 111 4.87 -0.84 -6.69
CA LEU A 111 4.99 -2.18 -7.24
C LEU A 111 5.78 -3.03 -6.27
N ARG A 112 5.17 -4.10 -5.77
CA ARG A 112 5.88 -5.14 -5.03
C ARG A 112 6.63 -6.03 -6.02
N THR A 113 7.91 -6.28 -5.77
CA THR A 113 8.75 -7.21 -6.55
C THR A 113 9.03 -8.47 -5.72
N THR A 114 9.65 -9.47 -6.35
CA THR A 114 10.00 -10.74 -5.68
C THR A 114 10.98 -10.59 -4.52
N SER A 115 11.76 -9.50 -4.48
CA SER A 115 12.80 -9.25 -3.48
C SER A 115 12.75 -7.85 -2.85
N GLY A 116 11.64 -7.12 -3.04
CA GLY A 116 11.56 -5.73 -2.59
C GLY A 116 10.36 -4.97 -3.14
N CYS A 117 10.53 -3.67 -3.40
CA CYS A 117 9.48 -2.83 -3.99
C CYS A 117 10.03 -1.60 -4.72
N LYS A 118 9.25 -1.12 -5.68
CA LYS A 118 9.43 0.18 -6.34
C LYS A 118 8.31 1.10 -5.91
N VAL A 119 8.65 2.34 -5.56
CA VAL A 119 7.71 3.33 -5.04
C VAL A 119 8.03 4.66 -5.71
N LEU A 120 7.04 5.22 -6.39
CA LEU A 120 7.03 6.60 -6.84
C LEU A 120 6.06 7.37 -5.95
N ARG A 121 6.54 8.47 -5.36
CA ARG A 121 5.72 9.47 -4.67
C ARG A 121 6.05 10.84 -5.21
N ASN A 122 5.09 11.45 -5.88
CA ASN A 122 5.28 12.62 -6.73
C ASN A 122 6.44 12.41 -7.71
N LEU A 123 7.51 13.21 -7.61
CA LEU A 123 8.71 13.08 -8.43
C LEU A 123 9.86 12.37 -7.69
N GLN A 124 9.60 11.74 -6.55
CA GLN A 124 10.59 10.95 -5.83
C GLN A 124 10.39 9.46 -6.11
N TRP A 125 11.34 8.86 -6.81
CA TRP A 125 11.39 7.43 -7.05
C TRP A 125 12.30 6.75 -6.02
N THR A 126 11.87 5.59 -5.53
CA THR A 126 12.59 4.77 -4.57
C THR A 126 12.48 3.31 -4.96
N GLU A 127 13.59 2.60 -4.94
CA GLU A 127 13.64 1.14 -5.01
C GLU A 127 14.23 0.61 -3.71
N ARG A 128 13.60 -0.42 -3.17
CA ARG A 128 14.13 -1.22 -2.06
C ARG A 128 14.32 -2.64 -2.56
N SER A 129 15.47 -3.22 -2.27
CA SER A 129 15.83 -4.59 -2.60
C SER A 129 16.77 -5.16 -1.53
N ALA A 130 17.26 -6.38 -1.73
CA ALA A 130 18.24 -7.00 -0.85
C ALA A 130 19.58 -6.21 -0.80
N GLU A 131 19.91 -5.48 -1.87
CA GLU A 131 21.09 -4.63 -1.96
C GLU A 131 20.94 -3.30 -1.21
N GLY A 132 19.74 -3.01 -0.70
CA GLY A 132 19.44 -1.83 0.10
C GLY A 132 18.39 -0.92 -0.55
N ARG A 133 18.50 0.37 -0.27
CA ARG A 133 17.55 1.39 -0.72
C ARG A 133 18.23 2.40 -1.64
N VAL A 134 17.71 2.54 -2.85
CA VAL A 134 18.09 3.59 -3.79
C VAL A 134 16.94 4.59 -3.89
N SER A 135 17.24 5.89 -3.87
CA SER A 135 16.24 6.94 -4.02
C SER A 135 16.78 8.06 -4.88
N ARG A 136 15.96 8.57 -5.80
CA ARG A 136 16.30 9.74 -6.63
C ARG A 136 15.06 10.57 -6.93
N GLU A 137 15.26 11.87 -7.05
CA GLU A 137 14.27 12.76 -7.65
C GLU A 137 14.36 12.66 -9.18
N ILE A 138 13.21 12.72 -9.84
CA ILE A 138 13.08 12.75 -11.30
C ILE A 138 12.55 14.09 -11.75
N ARG A 139 12.85 14.48 -12.99
CA ARG A 139 12.22 15.66 -13.58
C ARG A 139 10.83 15.32 -14.09
N ARG A 140 9.99 16.35 -14.25
CA ARG A 140 8.62 16.17 -14.75
C ARG A 140 8.59 15.45 -16.09
N GLU A 141 9.51 15.73 -16.99
CA GLU A 141 9.54 15.18 -18.34
C GLU A 141 9.91 13.68 -18.37
N GLU A 142 10.44 13.15 -17.27
CA GLU A 142 10.81 11.74 -17.13
C GLU A 142 9.65 10.89 -16.58
N LEU A 143 8.58 11.51 -16.07
CA LEU A 143 7.54 10.86 -15.29
C LEU A 143 6.82 9.75 -16.07
N GLU A 144 6.29 10.05 -17.25
CA GLU A 144 5.56 9.08 -18.07
C GLU A 144 6.46 7.92 -18.51
N GLY A 145 7.71 8.22 -18.88
CA GLY A 145 8.70 7.20 -19.25
C GLY A 145 9.04 6.28 -18.08
N LEU A 146 9.23 6.84 -16.89
CA LEU A 146 9.47 6.07 -15.67
C LEU A 146 8.25 5.22 -15.28
N LEU A 147 7.03 5.77 -15.36
CA LEU A 147 5.79 5.02 -15.09
C LEU A 147 5.64 3.82 -16.04
N ALA A 148 5.96 3.98 -17.31
CA ALA A 148 5.91 2.91 -18.29
C ALA A 148 6.97 1.81 -18.01
N VAL A 149 8.22 2.21 -17.79
CA VAL A 149 9.35 1.26 -17.62
C VAL A 149 9.32 0.56 -16.26
N GLU A 150 9.08 1.31 -15.18
CA GLU A 150 9.22 0.78 -13.81
C GLU A 150 7.93 0.15 -13.27
N PHE A 151 6.76 0.61 -13.75
CA PHE A 151 5.46 0.20 -13.23
C PHE A 151 4.52 -0.41 -14.30
N GLY A 152 4.90 -0.41 -15.58
CA GLY A 152 4.04 -0.88 -16.66
C GLY A 152 2.81 0.00 -16.91
N LEU A 153 2.85 1.26 -16.47
CA LEU A 153 1.73 2.21 -16.56
C LEU A 153 1.96 3.19 -17.71
N CYS A 154 1.22 3.00 -18.80
CA CYS A 154 1.25 3.87 -19.97
C CYS A 154 0.06 4.84 -19.95
N PHE A 155 0.33 6.11 -20.27
CA PHE A 155 -0.68 7.16 -20.34
C PHE A 155 -0.71 7.80 -21.73
N PRO A 156 -1.87 8.30 -22.20
CA PRO A 156 -1.94 9.05 -23.44
C PRO A 156 -1.01 10.28 -23.43
N PRO A 157 -0.47 10.70 -24.59
CA PRO A 157 0.30 11.93 -24.70
C PRO A 157 -0.50 13.14 -24.18
N GLY A 158 0.15 14.04 -23.44
CA GLY A 158 -0.48 15.22 -22.85
C GLY A 158 -1.30 14.96 -21.58
N THR A 159 -1.23 13.75 -21.01
CA THR A 159 -1.83 13.45 -19.70
C THR A 159 -1.30 14.43 -18.65
N ARG A 160 -2.22 15.06 -17.91
CA ARG A 160 -1.88 15.91 -16.76
C ARG A 160 -2.13 15.17 -15.46
N PHE A 161 -1.18 15.26 -14.55
CA PHE A 161 -1.29 14.68 -13.22
C PHE A 161 -1.56 15.77 -12.21
N ARG A 162 -2.77 15.79 -11.62
CA ARG A 162 -3.23 16.84 -10.69
C ARG A 162 -2.20 17.21 -9.62
N ALA A 163 -1.57 16.21 -8.99
CA ALA A 163 -0.61 16.41 -7.90
C ALA A 163 0.73 17.02 -8.34
N ILE A 164 1.03 16.99 -9.64
CA ILE A 164 2.28 17.49 -10.21
C ILE A 164 2.05 18.78 -11.00
N ASP A 165 1.02 18.79 -11.85
CA ASP A 165 0.75 19.84 -12.82
C ASP A 165 -0.26 20.89 -12.30
N GLY A 166 -0.82 20.67 -11.10
CA GLY A 166 -1.88 21.49 -10.53
C GLY A 166 -3.24 21.29 -11.21
N GLN A 167 -4.31 21.82 -10.60
CA GLN A 167 -5.61 21.88 -11.26
C GLN A 167 -5.62 23.05 -12.25
N SER A 168 -6.04 22.81 -13.50
CA SER A 168 -6.55 23.91 -14.32
C SER A 168 -7.72 24.51 -13.57
N ARG A 169 -7.64 25.79 -13.19
CA ARG A 169 -8.81 26.54 -12.74
C ARG A 169 -9.77 26.61 -13.94
N SER A 170 -10.88 25.88 -13.89
CA SER A 170 -12.05 26.16 -14.71
C SER A 170 -12.81 27.33 -14.12
#